data_AF-A0A0U2JDM4-F1
#
_entry.id   AF-A0A0U2JDM4-F1
#
_cell.length_a   1.000
_cell.length_b   1.000
_cell.length_c   1.000
_cell.angle_alpha   90.00
_cell.angle_beta   90.00
_cell.angle_gamma   90.00
#
_symmetry.space_group_name_H-M   'P 1'
#
loop_
_entity.id
_entity.type
_entity.pdbx_description
1 polymer ?
#
loop_
_entity_poly.entity_id
_entity_poly.type
_entity_poly.pdbx_seq_one_letter_code
_entity_poly.pdbx_strand_id
1 'polypeptide(L)'
;RPAVTGATKYEVASWILAGVALFLVVYLRLLPALLAGLLVYELVHILAPRLRIGRMTHNWSRVAAVTLLTIIVVLLITLIGLGVASALRMDVGSLGALLKQLAEILEGSRKALPPWLVENIPANADELRTAAVTWLREHARDLRVVGTDFGRALAHILIGLIIGAFVSLREARPAQDPGPLAAALLERATRVGEAFRRIVFAQIRISGLNTLLTAIYLTIVLPLCGVHLPLTK
;
A
#
# COMPACT_ATOMS: atom_id res chain seq x y z
N ARG A 1 39.28 6.80 -20.66
CA ARG A 1 38.18 7.72 -20.28
C ARG A 1 37.43 8.06 -21.56
N PRO A 2 36.23 7.54 -21.85
CA PRO A 2 35.51 7.97 -23.03
C PRO A 2 35.07 9.43 -22.85
N ALA A 3 35.08 10.18 -23.95
CA ALA A 3 34.73 11.60 -24.00
C ALA A 3 33.29 11.80 -23.52
N VAL A 4 33.08 12.82 -22.68
CA VAL A 4 31.74 13.31 -22.34
C VAL A 4 31.20 13.99 -23.61
N THR A 5 30.64 13.21 -24.52
CA THR A 5 29.82 13.73 -25.61
C THR A 5 28.60 14.39 -24.96
N GLY A 6 28.41 15.69 -25.23
CA GLY A 6 27.28 16.45 -24.69
C GLY A 6 25.94 15.77 -25.01
N ALA A 7 24.94 16.02 -24.17
CA ALA A 7 23.65 15.35 -24.27
C ALA A 7 23.07 15.47 -25.68
N THR A 8 22.66 14.34 -26.27
CA THR A 8 22.09 14.35 -27.61
C THR A 8 20.72 15.04 -27.59
N LYS A 9 20.26 15.59 -28.74
CA LYS A 9 18.93 16.24 -28.83
C LYS A 9 17.80 15.31 -28.36
N TYR A 10 17.95 14.00 -28.59
CA TYR A 10 17.02 12.96 -28.16
C TYR A 10 17.04 12.74 -26.64
N GLU A 11 18.19 12.86 -25.98
CA GLU A 11 18.30 12.77 -24.52
C GLU A 11 17.61 13.95 -23.84
N VAL A 12 17.87 15.18 -24.30
CA VAL A 12 17.21 16.38 -23.76
C VAL A 12 15.70 16.29 -23.96
N ALA A 13 15.24 15.89 -25.15
CA ALA A 13 13.83 15.66 -25.41
C ALA A 13 13.24 14.59 -24.46
N SER A 14 13.97 13.50 -24.21
CA SER A 14 13.51 12.46 -23.29
C SER A 14 13.43 12.93 -21.83
N TRP A 15 14.31 13.83 -21.38
CA TRP A 15 14.24 14.40 -20.03
C TRP A 15 13.05 15.33 -19.87
N ILE A 16 12.79 16.18 -20.86
CA ILE A 16 11.62 17.07 -20.86
C ILE A 16 10.34 16.23 -20.86
N LEU A 17 10.25 15.24 -21.76
CA LEU A 17 9.08 14.35 -21.84
C LEU A 17 8.86 13.55 -20.56
N ALA A 18 9.92 13.00 -19.95
CA ALA A 18 9.82 12.29 -18.69
C ALA A 18 9.39 13.20 -17.54
N GLY A 19 9.93 14.42 -17.46
CA GLY A 19 9.55 15.42 -16.47
C GLY A 19 8.08 15.82 -16.59
N VAL A 20 7.61 16.11 -17.81
CA VAL A 20 6.21 16.40 -18.09
C VAL A 20 5.31 15.21 -17.74
N ALA A 21 5.71 13.99 -18.10
CA ALA A 21 4.96 12.79 -17.77
C ALA A 21 4.82 12.59 -16.25
N LEU A 22 5.91 12.75 -15.50
CA LEU A 22 5.89 12.65 -14.03
C LEU A 22 5.03 13.75 -13.40
N PHE A 23 5.15 14.99 -13.88
CA PHE A 23 4.28 16.08 -13.44
C PHE A 23 2.80 15.77 -13.69
N LEU A 24 2.48 15.28 -14.88
CA LEU A 24 1.10 14.93 -15.25
C LEU A 24 0.56 13.78 -14.41
N VAL A 25 1.38 12.77 -14.08
CA VAL A 25 0.98 11.69 -13.18
C VAL A 25 0.58 12.22 -11.80
N VAL A 26 1.32 13.19 -11.26
CA VAL A 26 1.00 13.81 -9.98
C VAL A 26 -0.25 14.69 -10.09
N TYR A 27 -0.30 15.56 -11.10
CA TYR A 27 -1.39 16.49 -11.34
C TYR A 27 -2.74 15.77 -11.56
N LEU A 28 -2.74 14.69 -12.34
CA LEU A 28 -3.91 13.86 -12.61
C LEU A 28 -4.21 12.84 -11.49
N ARG A 29 -3.44 12.85 -10.39
CA ARG A 29 -3.57 11.87 -9.27
C ARG A 29 -3.45 10.40 -9.72
N LEU A 30 -2.66 10.14 -10.76
CA LEU A 30 -2.38 8.80 -11.30
C LEU A 30 -1.25 8.07 -10.56
N LEU A 31 -0.70 8.69 -9.52
CA LEU A 31 0.39 8.12 -8.74
C LEU A 31 0.08 6.71 -8.19
N PRO A 32 -1.13 6.42 -7.65
CA PRO A 32 -1.49 5.06 -7.23
C PRO A 32 -1.45 4.05 -8.39
N ALA A 33 -1.89 4.45 -9.59
CA ALA A 33 -1.84 3.60 -10.78
C ALA A 33 -0.40 3.33 -11.21
N LEU A 34 0.43 4.37 -11.27
CA LEU A 34 1.83 4.25 -11.65
C LEU A 34 2.57 3.29 -10.70
N LEU A 35 2.43 3.48 -9.39
CA LEU A 35 3.08 2.63 -8.38
C LEU A 35 2.57 1.18 -8.43
N ALA A 36 1.27 0.98 -8.60
CA ALA A 36 0.70 -0.37 -8.72
C ALA A 36 1.22 -1.10 -9.98
N GLY A 37 1.30 -0.41 -11.12
CA GLY A 37 1.83 -0.98 -12.35
C GLY A 37 3.32 -1.30 -12.26
N LEU A 38 4.11 -0.40 -11.66
CA LEU A 38 5.54 -0.63 -11.37
C LEU A 38 5.76 -1.80 -10.42
N LEU A 39 4.94 -1.93 -9.37
CA LEU A 39 5.01 -3.05 -8.44
C LEU A 39 4.84 -4.39 -9.16
N VAL A 40 3.84 -4.47 -10.03
CA VAL A 40 3.53 -5.69 -10.79
C VAL A 40 4.65 -6.00 -11.78
N TYR A 41 5.09 -4.99 -12.52
CA TYR A 41 6.20 -5.12 -13.46
C TYR A 41 7.47 -5.65 -12.76
N GLU A 42 7.87 -5.04 -11.66
CA GLU A 42 9.06 -5.43 -10.90
C GLU A 42 8.90 -6.82 -10.25
N LEU A 43 7.73 -7.14 -9.69
CA LEU A 43 7.46 -8.45 -9.12
C LEU A 43 7.57 -9.55 -10.19
N VAL A 44 7.00 -9.34 -11.37
CA VAL A 44 7.14 -10.29 -12.50
C VAL A 44 8.61 -10.44 -12.88
N HIS A 45 9.38 -9.35 -12.95
CA HIS A 45 10.81 -9.38 -13.28
C HIS A 45 11.66 -10.11 -12.24
N ILE A 46 11.29 -10.03 -10.96
CA ILE A 46 11.96 -10.74 -9.87
C ILE A 46 11.54 -12.23 -9.85
N LEU A 47 10.29 -12.52 -10.15
CA LEU A 47 9.70 -13.85 -9.99
C LEU A 47 9.92 -14.74 -11.22
N ALA A 48 9.82 -14.20 -12.44
CA ALA A 48 10.02 -14.94 -13.69
C ALA A 48 11.36 -15.71 -13.76
N PRO A 49 12.53 -15.13 -13.41
CA PRO A 49 13.78 -15.88 -13.40
C PRO A 49 13.83 -16.94 -12.28
N ARG A 50 13.17 -16.73 -11.15
CA ARG A 50 13.11 -17.71 -10.04
C ARG A 50 12.20 -18.90 -10.33
N LEU A 51 11.22 -18.73 -11.21
CA LEU A 51 10.31 -19.79 -11.67
C LEU A 51 10.86 -20.61 -12.84
N ARG A 52 12.09 -20.34 -13.32
CA ARG A 52 12.76 -21.15 -14.34
C ARG A 52 13.20 -22.49 -13.74
N ILE A 53 12.25 -23.41 -13.60
CA ILE A 53 12.50 -24.81 -13.24
C ILE A 53 12.73 -25.58 -14.55
N GLY A 54 14.00 -25.80 -14.93
CA GLY A 54 14.39 -26.62 -16.08
C GLY A 54 14.39 -25.92 -17.46
N ARG A 55 14.20 -26.69 -18.54
CA ARG A 55 14.28 -26.28 -19.97
C ARG A 55 13.08 -25.45 -20.46
N MET A 56 12.44 -24.66 -19.60
CA MET A 56 11.32 -23.81 -20.03
C MET A 56 11.82 -22.63 -20.86
N THR A 57 11.22 -22.44 -22.04
CA THR A 57 11.46 -21.29 -22.92
C THR A 57 11.12 -19.98 -22.21
N HIS A 58 11.88 -18.92 -22.49
CA HIS A 58 11.80 -17.64 -21.76
C HIS A 58 10.37 -17.07 -21.69
N ASN A 59 9.54 -17.28 -22.73
CA ASN A 59 8.12 -16.90 -22.77
C ASN A 59 7.27 -17.53 -21.67
N TRP A 60 7.35 -18.85 -21.47
CA TRP A 60 6.47 -19.56 -20.53
C TRP A 60 6.77 -19.22 -19.07
N SER A 61 8.03 -18.91 -18.75
CA SER A 61 8.42 -18.46 -17.39
C SER A 61 7.80 -17.11 -17.01
N ARG A 62 7.66 -16.18 -17.96
CA ARG A 62 6.97 -14.90 -17.72
C ARG A 62 5.46 -15.08 -17.61
N VAL A 63 4.86 -15.91 -18.48
CA VAL A 63 3.43 -16.24 -18.39
C VAL A 63 3.12 -16.88 -17.05
N ALA A 64 3.92 -17.85 -16.59
CA ALA A 64 3.76 -18.46 -15.28
C ALA A 64 3.88 -17.43 -14.13
N ALA A 65 4.85 -16.51 -14.20
CA ALA A 65 5.00 -15.46 -13.20
C ALA A 65 3.80 -14.51 -13.16
N VAL A 66 3.28 -14.09 -14.32
CA VAL A 66 2.11 -13.20 -14.41
C VAL A 66 0.85 -13.92 -13.96
N THR A 67 0.64 -15.18 -14.36
CA THR A 67 -0.49 -15.99 -13.88
C THR A 67 -0.44 -16.18 -12.38
N LEU A 68 0.72 -16.53 -11.82
CA LEU A 68 0.90 -16.68 -10.37
C LEU A 68 0.64 -15.36 -9.64
N LEU A 69 1.18 -14.24 -10.15
CA LEU A 69 0.95 -12.93 -9.57
C LEU A 69 -0.53 -12.53 -9.65
N THR A 70 -1.21 -12.85 -10.75
CA THR A 70 -2.65 -12.60 -10.92
C THR A 70 -3.45 -13.39 -9.90
N ILE A 71 -3.13 -14.67 -9.71
CA ILE A 71 -3.76 -15.52 -8.68
C ILE A 71 -3.53 -14.93 -7.29
N ILE A 72 -2.29 -14.53 -6.97
CA ILE A 72 -1.95 -13.93 -5.66
C ILE A 72 -2.74 -12.64 -5.44
N VAL A 73 -2.81 -11.76 -6.45
CA VAL A 73 -3.53 -10.48 -6.31
C VAL A 73 -5.03 -10.70 -6.16
N VAL A 74 -5.63 -11.58 -6.95
CA VAL A 74 -7.05 -11.93 -6.83
C VAL A 74 -7.33 -12.56 -5.47
N LEU A 75 -6.48 -13.46 -4.99
CA LEU A 75 -6.59 -14.07 -3.67
C LEU A 75 -6.49 -13.01 -2.57
N LEU A 76 -5.51 -12.10 -2.64
CA LEU A 76 -5.32 -11.04 -1.65
C LEU A 76 -6.52 -10.09 -1.61
N ILE A 77 -7.02 -9.65 -2.77
CA ILE A 77 -8.22 -8.81 -2.86
C ILE A 77 -9.43 -9.54 -2.26
N THR A 78 -9.59 -10.83 -2.56
CA THR A 78 -10.68 -11.65 -2.01
C THR A 78 -10.57 -11.79 -0.49
N LEU A 79 -9.37 -12.09 0.04
CA LEU A 79 -9.11 -12.21 1.47
C LEU A 79 -9.31 -10.89 2.20
N ILE A 80 -8.85 -9.78 1.63
CA ILE A 80 -9.10 -8.44 2.20
C ILE A 80 -10.59 -8.14 2.19
N GLY A 81 -11.28 -8.40 1.07
CA GLY A 81 -12.73 -8.20 0.96
C GLY A 81 -13.51 -9.03 1.98
N LEU A 82 -13.15 -10.30 2.14
CA LEU A 82 -13.72 -11.19 3.16
C LEU A 82 -13.36 -10.75 4.58
N GLY A 83 -12.14 -10.27 4.82
CA GLY A 83 -11.68 -9.76 6.12
C GLY A 83 -12.39 -8.47 6.52
N VAL A 84 -12.62 -7.56 5.58
CA VAL A 84 -13.44 -6.36 5.81
C VAL A 84 -14.89 -6.76 6.02
N ALA A 85 -15.45 -7.64 5.18
CA ALA A 85 -16.82 -8.11 5.33
C ALA A 85 -17.03 -8.86 6.65
N SER A 86 -16.04 -9.66 7.09
CA SER A 86 -16.09 -10.36 8.37
C SER A 86 -15.91 -9.40 9.54
N ALA A 87 -15.02 -8.41 9.46
CA ALA A 87 -14.87 -7.37 10.49
C ALA A 87 -16.14 -6.52 10.63
N LEU A 88 -16.80 -6.18 9.51
CA LEU A 88 -18.09 -5.49 9.52
C LEU A 88 -19.25 -6.37 10.03
N ARG A 89 -19.14 -7.69 9.87
CA ARG A 89 -20.10 -8.68 10.36
C ARG A 89 -19.80 -9.19 11.77
N MET A 90 -18.59 -8.98 12.30
CA MET A 90 -18.19 -9.27 13.68
C MET A 90 -18.89 -8.29 14.63
N ASP A 91 -20.18 -8.51 14.75
CA ASP A 91 -21.11 -8.08 15.77
C ASP A 91 -21.12 -6.61 16.15
N VAL A 92 -22.27 -5.99 15.91
CA VAL A 92 -22.81 -4.85 16.66
C VAL A 92 -22.72 -5.08 18.19
N GLY A 93 -22.63 -6.34 18.64
CA GLY A 93 -22.33 -6.74 20.02
C GLY A 93 -20.86 -6.61 20.46
N SER A 94 -19.86 -6.72 19.56
CA SER A 94 -18.44 -6.58 19.90
C SER A 94 -18.06 -5.10 20.08
N LEU A 95 -18.62 -4.22 19.25
CA LEU A 95 -18.53 -2.76 19.43
C LEU A 95 -19.19 -2.34 20.74
N GLY A 96 -20.35 -2.90 21.07
CA GLY A 96 -20.99 -2.68 22.37
C GLY A 96 -20.12 -3.15 23.54
N ALA A 97 -19.49 -4.32 23.43
CA ALA A 97 -18.57 -4.84 24.45
C ALA A 97 -17.30 -3.99 24.59
N LEU A 98 -16.72 -3.52 23.47
CA LEU A 98 -15.56 -2.63 23.47
C LEU A 98 -15.90 -1.25 24.03
N LEU A 99 -17.03 -0.67 23.64
CA LEU A 99 -17.52 0.60 24.19
C LEU A 99 -17.81 0.48 25.69
N LYS A 100 -18.36 -0.66 26.13
CA LYS A 100 -18.56 -0.96 27.55
C LYS A 100 -17.23 -1.08 28.29
N GLN A 101 -16.25 -1.79 27.73
CA GLN A 101 -14.93 -1.94 28.34
C GLN A 101 -14.18 -0.59 28.40
N LEU A 102 -14.30 0.23 27.35
CA LEU A 102 -13.78 1.61 27.35
C LEU A 102 -14.47 2.47 28.41
N ALA A 103 -15.80 2.39 28.53
CA ALA A 103 -16.54 3.11 29.56
C ALA A 103 -16.11 2.67 30.96
N GLU A 104 -15.94 1.36 31.21
CA GLU A 104 -15.45 0.83 32.49
C GLU A 104 -14.02 1.29 32.80
N ILE A 105 -13.12 1.32 31.81
CA ILE A 105 -11.75 1.84 31.97
C ILE A 105 -11.78 3.34 32.27
N LEU A 106 -12.63 4.10 31.57
CA LEU A 106 -12.74 5.55 31.71
C LEU A 106 -13.37 5.94 33.06
N GLU A 107 -14.34 5.15 33.53
CA GLU A 107 -14.96 5.29 34.84
C GLU A 107 -13.99 4.93 35.98
N GLY A 108 -13.22 3.85 35.83
CA GLY A 108 -12.14 3.49 36.75
C GLY A 108 -11.03 4.55 36.82
N SER A 109 -10.77 5.23 35.70
CA SER A 109 -9.76 6.29 35.57
C SER A 109 -10.27 7.68 35.93
N ARG A 110 -11.59 7.86 36.09
CA ARG A 110 -12.24 9.16 36.36
C ARG A 110 -11.75 9.82 37.65
N LYS A 111 -11.32 9.00 38.62
CA LYS A 111 -10.70 9.47 39.88
C LYS A 111 -9.29 10.05 39.71
N ALA A 112 -8.61 9.75 38.61
CA ALA A 112 -7.29 10.29 38.26
C ALA A 112 -7.37 11.43 37.24
N LEU A 113 -8.56 11.74 36.72
CA LEU A 113 -8.77 12.78 35.71
C LEU A 113 -9.07 14.14 36.38
N PRO A 114 -8.50 15.25 35.85
CA PRO A 114 -8.79 16.58 36.36
C PRO A 114 -10.23 17.01 36.02
N PRO A 115 -10.87 17.88 36.84
CA PRO A 115 -12.31 18.17 36.77
C PRO A 115 -12.80 18.65 35.39
N TRP A 116 -11.96 19.40 34.67
CA TRP A 116 -12.27 19.93 33.34
C TRP A 116 -12.43 18.86 32.25
N LEU A 117 -11.85 17.67 32.44
CA LEU A 117 -11.99 16.54 31.50
C LEU A 117 -13.25 15.73 31.79
N VAL A 118 -13.68 15.70 33.05
CA VAL A 118 -14.81 14.88 33.53
C VAL A 118 -16.15 15.41 33.01
N GLU A 119 -16.26 16.73 32.82
CA GLU A 119 -17.46 17.42 32.31
C GLU A 119 -17.77 17.13 30.84
N ASN A 120 -16.76 16.78 30.03
CA ASN A 120 -16.91 16.56 28.59
C ASN A 120 -16.90 15.07 28.19
N ILE A 121 -16.81 14.17 29.17
CA ILE A 121 -16.73 12.72 28.94
C ILE A 121 -18.10 12.07 29.21
N PRO A 122 -18.66 11.29 28.26
CA PRO A 122 -19.91 10.55 28.44
C PRO A 122 -19.86 9.65 29.68
N ALA A 123 -20.95 9.63 30.45
CA ALA A 123 -20.96 8.99 31.76
C ALA A 123 -21.09 7.46 31.72
N ASN A 124 -21.56 6.89 30.62
CA ASN A 124 -21.80 5.46 30.47
C ASN A 124 -21.70 5.01 29.00
N ALA A 125 -21.73 3.70 28.77
CA ALA A 125 -21.58 3.10 27.44
C ALA A 125 -22.69 3.51 26.46
N ASP A 126 -23.92 3.77 26.94
CA ASP A 126 -25.04 4.18 26.11
C ASP A 126 -24.91 5.63 25.64
N GLU A 127 -24.46 6.54 26.50
CA GLU A 127 -24.14 7.92 26.14
C GLU A 127 -22.93 7.97 25.19
N LEU A 128 -21.89 7.15 25.44
CA LEU A 128 -20.74 7.04 24.54
C LEU A 128 -21.15 6.54 23.15
N ARG A 129 -22.03 5.53 23.10
CA ARG A 129 -22.62 5.04 21.84
C ARG A 129 -23.41 6.14 21.13
N THR A 130 -24.20 6.91 21.87
CA THR A 130 -25.04 7.98 21.31
C THR A 130 -24.19 9.13 20.77
N ALA A 131 -23.14 9.53 21.51
CA ALA A 131 -22.16 10.52 21.06
C ALA A 131 -21.42 10.04 19.82
N ALA A 132 -20.98 8.78 19.77
CA ALA A 132 -20.32 8.20 18.61
C ALA A 132 -21.23 8.17 17.37
N VAL A 133 -22.50 7.78 17.51
CA VAL A 133 -23.48 7.78 16.40
C VAL A 133 -23.76 9.21 15.92
N THR A 134 -23.87 10.17 16.84
CA THR A 134 -24.11 11.58 16.51
C THR A 134 -22.91 12.16 15.77
N TRP A 135 -21.69 11.94 16.27
CA TRP A 135 -20.45 12.32 15.60
C TRP A 135 -20.34 11.69 14.20
N LEU A 136 -20.64 10.39 14.08
CA LEU A 136 -20.66 9.68 12.79
C LEU A 136 -21.66 10.28 11.81
N ARG A 137 -22.84 10.72 12.28
CA ARG A 137 -23.85 11.38 11.44
C ARG A 137 -23.40 12.77 11.01
N GLU A 138 -22.85 13.56 11.93
CA GLU A 138 -22.32 14.90 11.64
C GLU A 138 -21.16 14.83 10.63
N HIS A 139 -20.28 13.84 10.77
CA HIS A 139 -19.13 13.62 9.88
C HIS A 139 -19.42 12.63 8.73
N ALA A 140 -20.67 12.18 8.56
CA ALA A 140 -21.03 11.22 7.51
C ALA A 140 -20.73 11.76 6.11
N ARG A 141 -20.87 13.08 5.93
CA ARG A 141 -20.57 13.75 4.67
C ARG A 141 -19.07 13.74 4.36
N ASP A 142 -18.24 14.01 5.35
CA ASP A 142 -16.78 13.98 5.21
C ASP A 142 -16.27 12.55 5.00
N LEU A 143 -16.83 11.58 5.74
CA LEU A 143 -16.58 10.15 5.54
C LEU A 143 -16.95 9.70 4.12
N ARG A 144 -18.02 10.24 3.53
CA ARG A 144 -18.41 9.94 2.14
C ARG A 144 -17.41 10.52 1.13
N VAL A 145 -16.86 11.71 1.38
CA VAL A 145 -15.81 12.31 0.53
C VAL A 145 -14.53 11.48 0.61
N VAL A 146 -14.08 11.13 1.82
CA VAL A 146 -12.92 10.26 2.05
C VAL A 146 -13.13 8.88 1.38
N GLY A 147 -14.32 8.31 1.49
CA GLY A 147 -14.66 7.04 0.82
C GLY A 147 -14.66 7.14 -0.71
N THR A 148 -15.08 8.27 -1.28
CA THR A 148 -15.08 8.51 -2.73
C THR A 148 -13.66 8.66 -3.27
N ASP A 149 -12.79 9.37 -2.54
CA ASP A 149 -11.38 9.51 -2.90
C ASP A 149 -10.62 8.18 -2.76
N PHE A 150 -10.93 7.41 -1.72
CA PHE A 150 -10.41 6.04 -1.55
C PHE A 150 -10.85 5.13 -2.70
N GLY A 151 -12.13 5.13 -3.08
CA GLY A 151 -12.64 4.33 -4.19
C GLY A 151 -11.98 4.70 -5.53
N ARG A 152 -11.76 5.99 -5.78
CA ARG A 152 -11.01 6.47 -6.95
C ARG A 152 -9.56 5.99 -6.92
N ALA A 153 -8.87 6.07 -5.79
CA ALA A 153 -7.50 5.56 -5.67
C ALA A 153 -7.44 4.04 -5.92
N LEU A 154 -8.42 3.28 -5.41
CA LEU A 154 -8.52 1.85 -5.64
C LEU A 154 -8.72 1.51 -7.13
N ALA A 155 -9.59 2.25 -7.83
CA ALA A 155 -9.77 2.09 -9.26
C ALA A 155 -8.47 2.34 -10.05
N HIS A 156 -7.73 3.41 -9.71
CA HIS A 156 -6.42 3.69 -10.30
C HIS A 156 -5.42 2.56 -10.04
N ILE A 157 -5.36 2.01 -8.83
CA ILE A 157 -4.50 0.87 -8.49
C ILE A 157 -4.83 -0.34 -9.37
N LEU A 158 -6.11 -0.68 -9.52
CA LEU A 158 -6.55 -1.81 -10.36
C LEU A 158 -6.16 -1.62 -11.82
N ILE A 159 -6.37 -0.42 -12.37
CA ILE A 159 -5.97 -0.08 -13.75
C ILE A 159 -4.44 -0.19 -13.89
N GLY A 160 -3.69 0.36 -12.94
CA GLY A 160 -2.23 0.30 -12.91
C GLY A 160 -1.71 -1.14 -12.91
N LEU A 161 -2.29 -2.00 -12.07
CA LEU A 161 -1.98 -3.43 -12.01
C LEU A 161 -2.18 -4.13 -13.36
N ILE A 162 -3.31 -3.88 -14.03
CA ILE A 162 -3.62 -4.46 -15.34
C ILE A 162 -2.59 -4.00 -16.39
N ILE A 163 -2.29 -2.70 -16.43
CA ILE A 163 -1.31 -2.13 -17.37
C ILE A 163 0.08 -2.71 -17.11
N GLY A 164 0.52 -2.77 -15.85
CA GLY A 164 1.82 -3.34 -15.47
C GLY A 164 1.95 -4.81 -15.88
N ALA A 165 0.89 -5.60 -15.71
CA ALA A 165 0.83 -6.99 -16.17
C ALA A 165 0.98 -7.06 -17.70
N PHE A 166 0.22 -6.27 -18.47
CA PHE A 166 0.33 -6.26 -19.93
C PHE A 166 1.72 -5.85 -20.43
N VAL A 167 2.35 -4.85 -19.79
CA VAL A 167 3.72 -4.42 -20.14
C VAL A 167 4.72 -5.55 -19.88
N SER A 168 4.62 -6.23 -18.73
CA SER A 168 5.51 -7.35 -18.39
C SER A 168 5.42 -8.54 -19.35
N LEU A 169 4.24 -8.77 -19.94
CA LEU A 169 3.99 -9.82 -20.93
C LEU A 169 4.49 -9.44 -22.33
N ARG A 170 4.43 -8.16 -22.71
CA ARG A 170 4.79 -7.69 -24.07
C ARG A 170 6.29 -7.78 -24.37
N GLU A 171 7.14 -7.56 -23.39
CA GLU A 171 8.62 -7.66 -23.55
C GLU A 171 9.13 -9.07 -23.88
N ALA A 172 8.27 -10.09 -23.88
CA ALA A 172 8.64 -11.45 -24.25
C ALA A 172 8.78 -11.66 -25.77
N ARG A 173 8.47 -10.63 -26.59
CA ARG A 173 8.72 -10.63 -28.04
C ARG A 173 10.07 -9.98 -28.34
N PRO A 174 10.89 -10.54 -29.26
CA PRO A 174 12.14 -9.89 -29.67
C PRO A 174 11.81 -8.51 -30.24
N ALA A 175 12.25 -7.46 -29.53
CA ALA A 175 12.05 -6.08 -29.95
C ALA A 175 12.94 -5.77 -31.15
N GLN A 176 12.37 -5.15 -32.17
CA GLN A 176 13.11 -4.48 -33.23
C GLN A 176 13.96 -3.36 -32.61
N ASP A 177 15.13 -3.06 -33.18
CA ASP A 177 16.02 -2.01 -32.67
C ASP A 177 15.24 -0.69 -32.49
N PRO A 178 15.06 -0.21 -31.25
CA PRO A 178 14.27 0.99 -31.00
C PRO A 178 14.98 2.22 -31.56
N GLY A 179 14.23 3.12 -32.20
CA GLY A 179 14.77 4.41 -32.64
C GLY A 179 15.37 5.21 -31.47
N PRO A 180 16.27 6.19 -31.74
CA PRO A 180 17.11 6.82 -30.72
C PRO A 180 16.32 7.51 -29.59
N LEU A 181 15.16 8.12 -29.90
CA LEU A 181 14.27 8.70 -28.88
C LEU A 181 13.57 7.62 -28.03
N ALA A 182 13.17 6.51 -28.65
CA ALA A 182 12.51 5.41 -27.93
C ALA A 182 13.49 4.72 -26.98
N ALA A 183 14.74 4.51 -27.40
CA ALA A 183 15.81 4.01 -26.54
C ALA A 183 16.06 4.95 -25.35
N ALA A 184 16.14 6.25 -25.62
CA ALA A 184 16.27 7.28 -24.59
C ALA A 184 15.10 7.27 -23.58
N LEU A 185 13.85 7.19 -24.05
CA LEU A 185 12.68 7.12 -23.15
C LEU A 185 12.62 5.81 -22.36
N LEU A 186 13.00 4.69 -22.97
CA LEU A 186 13.06 3.39 -22.29
C LEU A 186 14.07 3.44 -21.14
N GLU A 187 15.24 4.02 -21.36
CA GLU A 187 16.25 4.21 -20.31
C GLU A 187 15.72 5.06 -19.13
N ARG A 188 14.84 6.02 -19.41
CA ARG A 188 14.21 6.85 -18.38
C ARG A 188 13.15 6.05 -17.60
N ALA A 189 12.34 5.25 -18.29
CA ALA A 189 11.38 4.36 -17.66
C ALA A 189 12.06 3.31 -16.78
N THR A 190 13.17 2.72 -17.23
CA THR A 190 13.92 1.73 -16.44
C THR A 190 14.52 2.35 -15.18
N ARG A 191 15.07 3.57 -15.27
CA ARG A 191 15.57 4.31 -14.09
C ARG A 191 14.46 4.57 -13.06
N VAL A 192 13.24 4.90 -13.50
CA VAL A 192 12.09 5.03 -12.59
C VAL A 192 11.75 3.70 -11.92
N GLY A 193 11.75 2.60 -12.69
CA GLY A 193 11.60 1.23 -12.17
C GLY A 193 12.61 0.87 -11.09
N GLU A 194 13.89 1.11 -11.37
CA GLU A 194 14.97 0.84 -10.43
C GLU A 194 14.87 1.69 -9.15
N ALA A 195 14.53 2.98 -9.29
CA ALA A 195 14.33 3.86 -8.15
C ALA A 195 13.19 3.36 -7.26
N PHE A 196 12.06 3.01 -7.86
CA PHE A 196 10.93 2.41 -7.16
C PHE A 196 11.31 1.12 -6.44
N ARG A 197 11.99 0.19 -7.13
CA ARG A 197 12.44 -1.08 -6.55
C ARG A 197 13.35 -0.87 -5.34
N ARG A 198 14.28 0.09 -5.41
CA ARG A 198 15.16 0.43 -4.28
C ARG A 198 14.36 0.94 -3.08
N ILE A 199 13.37 1.80 -3.31
CA ILE A 199 12.51 2.34 -2.26
C ILE A 199 11.70 1.22 -1.58
N VAL A 200 11.04 0.35 -2.34
CA VAL A 200 10.21 -0.74 -1.80
C VAL A 200 11.05 -1.72 -0.96
N PHE A 201 12.23 -2.13 -1.46
CA PHE A 201 13.09 -3.03 -0.68
C PHE A 201 13.65 -2.37 0.59
N ALA A 202 13.95 -1.07 0.54
CA ALA A 202 14.31 -0.33 1.73
C ALA A 202 13.14 -0.30 2.73
N GLN A 203 11.92 -0.01 2.29
CA GLN A 203 10.73 0.03 3.14
C GLN A 203 10.44 -1.31 3.81
N ILE A 204 10.57 -2.43 3.11
CA ILE A 204 10.37 -3.76 3.69
C ILE A 204 11.37 -4.01 4.84
N ARG A 205 12.65 -3.66 4.65
CA ARG A 205 13.68 -3.80 5.69
C ARG A 205 13.42 -2.88 6.89
N ILE A 206 13.03 -1.64 6.63
CA ILE A 206 12.74 -0.64 7.67
C ILE A 206 11.52 -1.06 8.49
N SER A 207 10.43 -1.44 7.82
CA SER A 207 9.20 -1.89 8.49
C SER A 207 9.43 -3.18 9.28
N GLY A 208 10.20 -4.13 8.74
CA GLY A 208 10.59 -5.34 9.44
C GLY A 208 11.37 -5.06 10.72
N LEU A 209 12.37 -4.17 10.65
CA LEU A 209 13.14 -3.75 11.82
C LEU A 209 12.24 -3.06 12.86
N ASN A 210 11.40 -2.11 12.44
CA ASN A 210 10.51 -1.40 13.35
C ASN A 210 9.50 -2.35 14.01
N THR A 211 8.96 -3.30 13.26
CA THR A 211 8.02 -4.32 13.77
C THR A 211 8.71 -5.24 14.75
N LEU A 212 9.95 -5.66 14.47
CA LEU A 212 10.75 -6.50 15.36
C LEU A 212 11.11 -5.76 16.65
N LEU A 213 11.52 -4.50 16.58
CA LEU A 213 11.78 -3.68 17.76
C LEU A 213 10.51 -3.45 18.58
N THR A 214 9.37 -3.18 17.92
CA THR A 214 8.07 -3.04 18.58
C THR A 214 7.67 -4.35 19.26
N ALA A 215 7.88 -5.49 18.60
CA ALA A 215 7.62 -6.80 19.17
C ALA A 215 8.50 -7.03 20.42
N ILE A 216 9.81 -6.78 20.34
CA ILE A 216 10.72 -6.89 21.50
C ILE A 216 10.29 -5.96 22.64
N TYR A 217 9.92 -4.72 22.32
CA TYR A 217 9.47 -3.77 23.32
C TYR A 217 8.23 -4.28 24.07
N LEU A 218 7.21 -4.74 23.32
CA LEU A 218 5.96 -5.22 23.90
C LEU A 218 6.11 -6.56 24.62
N THR A 219 6.91 -7.50 24.10
CA THR A 219 7.01 -8.87 24.65
C THR A 219 8.11 -9.06 25.68
N ILE A 220 9.14 -8.20 25.71
CA ILE A 220 10.31 -8.35 26.60
C ILE A 220 10.45 -7.14 27.53
N VAL A 221 10.55 -5.93 26.97
CA VAL A 221 10.88 -4.73 27.76
C VAL A 221 9.75 -4.37 28.73
N LEU A 222 8.51 -4.37 28.24
CA LEU A 222 7.35 -3.98 29.04
C LEU A 222 7.06 -4.96 30.20
N PRO A 223 7.11 -6.30 30.00
CA PRO A 223 6.98 -7.27 31.09
C PRO A 223 8.10 -7.18 32.13
N LEU A 224 9.34 -6.93 31.71
CA LEU A 224 10.48 -6.71 32.63
C LEU A 224 10.28 -5.46 33.52
N CYS A 225 9.51 -4.48 33.05
CA CYS A 225 9.13 -3.29 33.82
C CYS A 225 7.85 -3.49 34.67
N GLY A 226 7.32 -4.72 34.74
CA GLY A 226 6.12 -5.06 35.52
C GLY A 226 4.79 -4.72 34.84
N VAL A 227 4.79 -4.15 33.64
CA VAL A 227 3.58 -3.75 32.91
C VAL A 227 3.19 -4.86 31.93
N HIS A 228 2.12 -5.59 32.25
CA HIS A 228 1.60 -6.69 31.44
C HIS A 228 0.41 -6.21 30.61
N LEU A 229 0.62 -6.06 29.30
CA LEU A 229 -0.48 -5.76 28.39
C LEU A 229 -1.27 -7.04 28.06
N PRO A 230 -2.60 -7.07 28.24
CA PRO A 230 -3.44 -8.24 27.95
C PRO A 230 -3.61 -8.55 26.46
N LEU A 231 -2.93 -7.79 25.58
CA LEU A 231 -2.98 -7.94 24.11
C LEU A 231 -1.82 -8.77 23.55
N THR A 232 -0.90 -9.20 24.39
CA THR A 232 0.19 -10.13 24.03
C THR A 232 -0.31 -11.55 24.27
N LYS A 233 -1.07 -12.09 23.30
CA LYS A 233 -1.26 -13.53 23.15
C LYS A 233 -0.43 -14.03 21.98
#